data_AF-A0A528TKB9-F1
#
_entry.id   AF-A0A528TKB9-F1
#
_cell.length_a   1.000
_cell.length_b   1.000
_cell.length_c   1.000
_cell.angle_alpha   90.00
_cell.angle_beta   90.00
_cell.angle_gamma   90.00
#
_symmetry.space_group_name_H-M   'P 1'
#
loop_
_entity.id
_entity.type
_entity.pdbx_description
1 polymer ?
#
loop_
_entity_poly.entity_id
_entity_poly.type
_entity_poly.pdbx_seq_one_letter_code
_entity_poly.pdbx_strand_id
1 'polypeptide(L)' 'IMTTLGGLGHALPYLIPYFWTATIVAAIVVFFELWAIAFIQNRYMQTPFWRAAFQVVLGGALVFGAGVLIGNA' A
#
# COMPACT_ATOMS: atom_id res chain seq x y z
N ILE A 1 -7.06 -10.96 9.74
CA ILE A 1 -5.73 -11.53 9.43
C ILE A 1 -5.14 -10.88 8.18
N MET A 2 -5.75 -11.04 6.99
CA MET A 2 -5.22 -10.42 5.75
C MET A 2 -5.08 -8.89 5.82
N THR A 3 -6.09 -8.19 6.31
CA THR A 3 -6.05 -6.71 6.47
C THR A 3 -4.99 -6.26 7.47
N THR A 4 -4.82 -7.04 8.55
CA THR A 4 -3.86 -6.77 9.61
C THR A 4 -2.42 -6.99 9.15
N LEU A 5 -2.18 -8.05 8.37
CA LEU A 5 -0.88 -8.34 7.78
C LEU A 5 -0.47 -7.25 6.78
N GLY A 6 -1.38 -6.81 5.91
CA GLY A 6 -1.09 -5.71 4.99
C GLY A 6 -0.84 -4.38 5.69
N GLY A 7 -1.68 -4.06 6.69
CA GLY A 7 -1.50 -2.84 7.49
C GLY A 7 -0.16 -2.79 8.23
N LEU A 8 0.32 -3.93 8.73
CA LEU A 8 1.62 -4.03 9.39
C LEU A 8 2.78 -4.02 8.39
N GLY A 9 2.66 -4.66 7.24
CA GLY A 9 3.71 -4.75 6.22
C GLY A 9 4.27 -3.39 5.80
N HIS A 10 3.40 -2.42 5.53
CA HIS A 10 3.82 -1.06 5.14
C HIS A 10 4.07 -0.12 6.33
N ALA A 11 3.60 -0.44 7.54
CA ALA A 11 3.79 0.38 8.73
C ALA A 11 5.10 0.06 9.47
N LEU A 12 5.56 -1.19 9.46
CA LEU A 12 6.80 -1.62 10.10
C LEU A 12 8.05 -0.84 9.64
N PRO A 13 8.21 -0.49 8.36
CA PRO A 13 9.33 0.33 7.91
C PRO A 13 9.42 1.70 8.58
N TYR A 14 8.31 2.26 9.07
CA TYR A 14 8.29 3.53 9.80
C TYR A 14 8.81 3.45 11.24
N LEU A 15 9.19 2.26 11.71
CA LEU A 15 10.00 2.11 12.91
C LEU A 15 11.48 2.50 12.68
N ILE A 16 11.90 2.62 11.42
CA ILE A 16 13.23 3.13 11.06
C ILE A 16 13.25 4.64 11.34
N PRO A 17 14.23 5.17 12.12
CA PRO A 17 14.26 6.58 12.51
C PRO A 17 14.44 7.57 11.35
N TYR A 18 14.82 7.09 10.17
CA TYR A 18 15.09 7.91 9.00
C TYR A 18 13.94 7.80 7.99
N PHE A 19 13.18 8.89 7.88
CA PHE A 19 11.91 8.97 7.15
C PHE A 19 12.01 8.55 5.67
N TRP A 20 13.06 8.97 4.97
CA TRP A 20 13.21 8.64 3.54
C TRP A 20 13.53 7.16 3.32
N THR A 21 14.38 6.56 4.16
CA THR A 21 14.63 5.10 4.12
C THR A 21 13.36 4.34 4.50
N ALA A 22 12.66 4.75 5.56
CA ALA A 22 11.37 4.15 5.93
C ALA A 22 10.37 4.18 4.78
N THR A 23 10.22 5.33 4.11
CA THR A 23 9.27 5.52 3.00
C THR A 23 9.67 4.71 1.76
N ILE A 24 10.95 4.67 1.41
CA ILE A 24 11.44 3.86 0.28
C ILE A 24 11.21 2.37 0.57
N VAL A 25 11.52 1.90 1.78
CA VAL A 25 11.31 0.50 2.18
C VAL A 25 9.82 0.16 2.20
N ALA A 26 8.97 1.04 2.74
CA ALA A 26 7.51 0.87 2.70
C ALA A 26 6.97 0.80 1.26
N ALA A 27 7.44 1.67 0.37
CA ALA A 27 7.04 1.65 -1.03
C ALA A 27 7.42 0.32 -1.72
N ILE A 28 8.62 -0.21 -1.43
CA ILE A 28 9.06 -1.51 -1.95
C ILE A 28 8.17 -2.63 -1.42
N VAL A 29 7.88 -2.67 -0.11
CA VAL A 29 7.01 -3.69 0.48
C VAL A 29 5.62 -3.66 -0.14
N VAL A 30 5.01 -2.47 -0.25
CA VAL A 30 3.70 -2.27 -0.87
C VAL A 30 3.69 -2.73 -2.32
N PHE A 31 4.74 -2.43 -3.09
CA PHE A 31 4.85 -2.88 -4.47
C PHE A 31 4.77 -4.42 -4.57
N PHE A 32 5.51 -5.14 -3.72
CA PHE A 32 5.47 -6.59 -3.68
C PHE A 32 4.13 -7.14 -3.18
N GLU A 33 3.52 -6.54 -2.16
CA GLU A 33 2.21 -6.94 -1.66
C GLU A 33 1.12 -6.80 -2.73
N LEU A 34 1.09 -5.66 -3.43
CA LEU A 34 0.13 -5.43 -4.50
C LEU A 34 0.36 -6.36 -5.68
N TRP A 35 1.62 -6.67 -6.02
CA TRP A 35 1.93 -7.65 -7.05
C TRP A 35 1.46 -9.06 -6.67
N ALA A 36 1.66 -9.47 -5.41
CA ALA A 36 1.19 -10.76 -4.91
C ALA A 36 -0.34 -10.84 -4.91
N ILE A 37 -1.03 -9.82 -4.41
CA ILE A 37 -2.50 -9.75 -4.41
C ILE A 37 -3.04 -9.76 -5.85
N ALA A 38 -2.46 -8.95 -6.73
CA ALA A 38 -2.82 -8.88 -8.14
C ALA A 38 -2.62 -10.22 -8.85
N PHE A 39 -1.50 -10.90 -8.61
CA PHE A 39 -1.21 -12.20 -9.18
C PHE A 39 -2.25 -13.24 -8.73
N ILE A 40 -2.56 -13.29 -7.43
CA ILE A 40 -3.56 -14.19 -6.87
C ILE A 40 -4.95 -13.88 -7.48
N GLN A 41 -5.34 -12.61 -7.52
CA GLN A 41 -6.62 -12.19 -8.10
C GLN A 41 -6.72 -12.52 -9.60
N ASN A 42 -5.67 -12.26 -10.37
CA ASN A 42 -5.64 -12.57 -11.80
C ASN A 42 -5.70 -14.10 -12.05
N ARG A 43 -5.03 -14.89 -11.20
CA ARG A 43 -4.97 -16.35 -11.35
C ARG A 43 -6.26 -17.06 -10.93
N TYR A 44 -6.89 -16.60 -9.85
CA TYR A 44 -8.00 -17.32 -9.20
C TYR A 44 -9.37 -16.64 -9.31
N MET A 45 -9.42 -15.32 -9.52
CA MET A 45 -10.67 -14.55 -9.48
C MET A 45 -11.04 -13.87 -10.81
N GLN A 46 -10.24 -14.06 -11.88
CA GLN A 46 -10.46 -13.46 -13.20
C GLN A 46 -10.65 -11.93 -13.14
N THR A 47 -10.15 -11.28 -12.07
CA THR A 47 -10.32 -9.85 -11.86
C THR A 47 -9.33 -9.08 -12.72
N PRO A 48 -9.78 -8.09 -13.53
CA PRO A 48 -8.88 -7.33 -14.37
C PRO A 48 -7.96 -6.45 -13.51
N PHE A 49 -6.65 -6.71 -13.59
CA PHE A 49 -5.58 -6.01 -12.88
C PHE A 49 -5.74 -4.49 -12.87
N TRP A 50 -6.14 -3.92 -14.01
CA TRP A 50 -6.29 -2.48 -14.19
C TRP A 50 -7.32 -1.84 -13.24
N ARG A 51 -8.44 -2.53 -12.97
CA ARG A 51 -9.45 -2.02 -12.03
C ARG A 51 -8.95 -2.04 -10.59
N ALA A 52 -8.25 -3.11 -10.20
CA ALA A 52 -7.67 -3.24 -8.88
C ALA A 52 -6.57 -2.19 -8.64
N ALA A 53 -5.67 -2.00 -9.61
CA ALA A 53 -4.61 -0.99 -9.53
C ALA A 53 -5.20 0.42 -9.43
N PHE A 54 -6.21 0.76 -10.24
CA PHE A 54 -6.83 2.08 -10.21
C PHE A 54 -7.50 2.38 -8.87
N GLN A 55 -8.26 1.42 -8.32
CA GLN A 55 -8.92 1.58 -7.03
C GLN A 55 -7.91 1.75 -5.88
N VAL A 56 -6.81 1.00 -5.90
CA VAL A 56 -5.77 1.08 -4.88
C VAL A 56 -5.02 2.41 -4.95
N VAL A 57 -4.62 2.85 -6.15
CA VAL A 57 -3.90 4.12 -6.33
C VAL A 57 -4.80 5.30 -5.95
N LEU A 58 -6.06 5.29 -6.40
CA LEU A 58 -7.02 6.35 -6.07
C LEU A 58 -7.30 6.40 -4.56
N GLY A 59 -7.56 5.25 -3.94
CA GLY A 59 -7.76 5.15 -2.49
C GLY A 59 -6.52 5.60 -1.70
N GLY A 60 -5.34 5.19 -2.13
CA GLY A 60 -4.06 5.60 -1.53
C GLY A 60 -3.81 7.09 -1.63
N ALA A 61 -4.08 7.71 -2.79
CA ALA A 61 -3.95 9.15 -2.98
C ALA A 61 -4.89 9.95 -2.08
N LEU A 62 -6.14 9.47 -1.90
CA LEU A 62 -7.11 10.10 -1.00
C LEU A 62 -6.65 10.04 0.47
N VAL A 63 -6.21 8.87 0.94
CA VAL A 63 -5.73 8.69 2.32
C VAL A 63 -4.46 9.52 2.57
N PHE A 64 -3.53 9.53 1.62
CA PHE A 64 -2.32 10.35 1.70
C PHE A 64 -2.67 11.85 1.76
N GLY A 65 -3.56 12.33 0.88
CA GLY A 65 -4.02 13.72 0.87
C GLY A 65 -4.70 14.12 2.19
N ALA A 66 -5.56 13.25 2.73
CA ALA A 66 -6.15 13.45 4.05
C ALA A 66 -5.09 13.49 5.15
N GLY A 67 -4.07 12.62 5.09
CA GLY A 67 -2.94 12.61 6.01
C GLY A 67 -2.12 13.91 5.97
N VAL A 68 -1.85 14.45 4.78
CA VAL A 68 -1.18 15.75 4.63
C VAL A 68 -2.04 16.88 5.20
N LEU A 69 -3.35 16.89 4.93
CA LEU A 69 -4.25 17.93 5.44
C LEU A 69 -4.40 17.89 6.97
N ILE A 70 -4.47 16.71 7.57
CA ILE A 70 -4.59 16.52 9.02
C ILE A 70 -3.25 16.75 9.72
N GLY A 71 -2.15 16.27 9.13
CA GLY A 71 -0.81 16.34 9.72
C GLY A 71 -0.13 17.71 9.61
N ASN A 72 -0.70 18.63 8.83
CA ASN A 72 -0.23 20.01 8.72
C ASN A 72 -0.92 20.96 9.74
N ALA A 73 -1.43 20.38 10.84
CA ALA A 73 -2.05 21.06 11.98
C ALA A 73 -1.17 20.96 13.24
#